data_AF-A0A956P2E1-F1
#
_entry.id   AF-A0A956P2E1-F1
#
_cell.length_a   1.000
_cell.length_b   1.000
_cell.length_c   1.000
_cell.angle_alpha   90.00
_cell.angle_beta   90.00
_cell.angle_gamma   90.00
#
_symmetry.space_group_name_H-M   'P 1'
#
loop_
_entity.id
_entity.type
_entity.pdbx_description
1 polymer ?
#
loop_
_entity_poly.entity_id
_entity_poly.type
_entity_poly.pdbx_seq_one_letter_code
_entity_poly.pdbx_strand_id
1 'polypeptide(L)'
;LTVAWGGHDGQSWEGWLAPSPAQVATVVRQHLPTRLADRLLREADVAADTQLAQLPRAARRRLLQVLTAFPLPWTSDEGYKKAEVTGGGVALEEIDPVTMESRIHPGLFLAGELLDA
;
A
#
# COMPACT_ATOMS: atom_id res chain seq x y z
N LEU A 1 8.02 -0.87 -3.51
CA LEU A 1 6.88 -0.75 -2.59
C LEU A 1 6.31 -2.14 -2.34
N THR A 2 6.09 -2.53 -1.08
CA THR A 2 5.43 -3.80 -0.72
C THR A 2 4.16 -3.55 0.07
N VAL A 3 3.16 -4.39 -0.12
CA VAL A 3 1.86 -4.28 0.55
C VAL A 3 1.60 -5.54 1.39
N ALA A 4 1.18 -5.32 2.64
CA ALA A 4 0.57 -6.34 3.49
C ALA A 4 -0.95 -6.22 3.39
N TRP A 5 -1.62 -7.29 2.96
CA TRP A 5 -3.06 -7.27 2.71
C TRP A 5 -3.84 -7.57 3.98
N GLY A 6 -4.91 -6.81 4.20
CA GLY A 6 -5.84 -7.02 5.32
C GLY A 6 -5.37 -6.46 6.67
N GLY A 7 -4.21 -5.80 6.72
CA GLY A 7 -3.66 -5.26 7.98
C GLY A 7 -3.26 -6.34 8.99
N HIS A 8 -3.10 -7.59 8.53
CA HIS A 8 -2.71 -8.73 9.36
C HIS A 8 -1.22 -9.01 9.25
N ASP A 9 -0.63 -9.50 10.33
CA ASP A 9 0.77 -9.93 10.35
C ASP A 9 0.92 -11.36 9.79
N GLY A 10 2.17 -11.78 9.59
CA GLY A 10 2.47 -13.12 9.06
C GLY A 10 2.06 -14.25 9.99
N GLN A 11 2.10 -14.04 11.32
CA GLN A 11 1.71 -15.08 12.28
C GLN A 11 0.20 -15.37 12.24
N SER A 12 -0.62 -14.33 12.12
CA SER A 12 -2.07 -14.48 11.96
C SER A 12 -2.39 -15.26 10.70
N TRP A 13 -1.77 -14.90 9.58
CA TRP A 13 -1.94 -15.62 8.32
C TRP A 13 -1.45 -17.08 8.40
N GLU A 14 -0.32 -17.35 9.05
CA GLU A 14 0.18 -18.72 9.26
C GLU A 14 -0.81 -19.56 10.08
N GLY A 15 -1.42 -18.96 11.11
CA GLY A 15 -2.43 -19.61 11.93
C GLY A 15 -3.67 -19.99 11.13
N TRP A 16 -4.21 -19.05 10.33
CA TRP A 16 -5.39 -19.31 9.50
C TRP A 16 -5.12 -20.27 8.35
N LEU A 17 -3.89 -20.26 7.79
CA LEU A 17 -3.46 -21.16 6.72
C LEU A 17 -2.87 -22.48 7.25
N ALA A 18 -3.10 -22.81 8.52
CA ALA A 18 -2.74 -24.10 9.08
C ALA A 18 -3.55 -25.25 8.40
N PRO A 19 -3.00 -26.47 8.32
CA PRO A 19 -3.70 -27.61 7.71
C PRO A 19 -5.08 -27.84 8.33
N SER A 20 -6.11 -27.81 7.49
CA SER A 20 -7.51 -28.03 7.88
C SER A 20 -8.33 -28.50 6.67
N PRO A 21 -9.55 -29.04 6.84
CA PRO A 21 -10.38 -29.46 5.71
C PRO A 21 -10.99 -28.29 4.91
N ALA A 22 -10.83 -27.04 5.38
CA ALA A 22 -11.35 -25.87 4.69
C ALA A 22 -10.59 -25.59 3.38
N GLN A 23 -11.26 -24.97 2.42
CA GLN A 23 -10.63 -24.47 1.21
C GLN A 23 -9.83 -23.20 1.51
N VAL A 24 -8.66 -23.07 0.87
CA VAL A 24 -7.79 -21.90 1.02
C VAL A 24 -8.55 -20.62 0.68
N ALA A 25 -9.33 -20.62 -0.41
CA ALA A 25 -10.08 -19.44 -0.82
C ALA A 25 -11.12 -19.00 0.22
N THR A 26 -11.81 -19.95 0.84
CA THR A 26 -12.80 -19.64 1.89
C THR A 26 -12.16 -18.89 3.05
N VAL A 27 -10.99 -19.34 3.51
CA VAL A 27 -10.27 -18.68 4.61
C VAL A 27 -9.76 -17.31 4.21
N VAL A 28 -9.10 -17.18 3.06
CA VAL A 28 -8.55 -15.88 2.63
C VAL A 28 -9.65 -14.83 2.41
N ARG A 29 -10.82 -15.23 1.91
CA ARG A 29 -11.99 -14.35 1.69
C ARG A 29 -12.67 -13.88 2.98
N GLN A 30 -12.40 -14.50 4.13
CA GLN A 30 -12.89 -14.00 5.42
C GLN A 30 -12.15 -12.73 5.87
N HIS A 31 -10.93 -12.54 5.36
CA HIS A 31 -10.05 -11.43 5.75
C HIS A 31 -9.88 -10.38 4.65
N LEU A 32 -10.26 -10.69 3.41
CA LEU A 32 -10.06 -9.83 2.24
C LEU A 32 -11.31 -9.80 1.34
N PRO A 33 -11.55 -8.70 0.61
CA PRO A 33 -12.56 -8.67 -0.43
C PRO A 33 -12.38 -9.80 -1.44
N THR A 34 -13.46 -10.48 -1.81
CA THR A 34 -13.44 -11.70 -2.64
C THR A 34 -12.60 -11.56 -3.91
N ARG A 35 -12.76 -10.46 -4.65
CA ARG A 35 -12.02 -10.22 -5.90
C ARG A 35 -10.51 -10.09 -5.68
N LEU A 36 -10.10 -9.50 -4.56
CA LEU A 36 -8.69 -9.35 -4.19
C LEU A 36 -8.12 -10.71 -3.76
N ALA A 37 -8.81 -11.42 -2.87
CA ALA A 37 -8.42 -12.77 -2.46
C ALA A 37 -8.16 -13.68 -3.66
N ASP A 38 -9.10 -13.72 -4.61
CA ASP A 38 -8.99 -14.55 -5.81
C ASP A 38 -7.81 -14.14 -6.70
N ARG A 39 -7.50 -12.83 -6.78
CA ARG A 39 -6.32 -12.35 -7.50
C ARG A 39 -5.04 -12.81 -6.81
N LEU A 40 -4.94 -12.65 -5.50
CA LEU A 40 -3.74 -13.01 -4.73
C LEU A 40 -3.49 -14.53 -4.74
N LEU A 41 -4.54 -15.36 -4.74
CA LEU A 41 -4.40 -16.81 -4.90
C LEU A 41 -3.80 -17.17 -6.26
N ARG A 42 -4.21 -16.48 -7.34
CA ARG A 42 -3.60 -16.66 -8.67
C ARG A 42 -2.15 -16.22 -8.69
N GLU A 43 -1.82 -15.08 -8.08
CA GLU A 43 -0.42 -14.61 -7.95
C GLU A 43 0.45 -15.59 -7.16
N ALA A 44 -0.12 -16.26 -6.15
CA ALA A 44 0.56 -17.30 -5.38
C ALA A 44 0.59 -18.68 -6.06
N ASP A 45 -0.03 -18.81 -7.23
CA ASP A 45 -0.20 -20.07 -7.96
C ASP A 45 -0.84 -21.15 -7.05
N VAL A 46 -1.98 -20.79 -6.46
CA VAL A 46 -2.82 -21.65 -5.61
C VAL A 46 -4.23 -21.68 -6.18
N ALA A 47 -4.74 -22.88 -6.51
CA ALA A 47 -6.11 -23.05 -6.97
C ALA A 47 -7.11 -22.78 -5.84
N ALA A 48 -8.23 -22.12 -6.15
CA ALA A 48 -9.18 -21.65 -5.14
C ALA A 48 -9.87 -22.80 -4.37
N ASP A 49 -10.03 -23.95 -5.01
CA ASP A 49 -10.61 -25.18 -4.46
C ASP A 49 -9.61 -26.03 -3.67
N THR A 50 -8.32 -25.64 -3.63
CA THR A 50 -7.29 -26.32 -2.84
C THR A 50 -7.71 -26.37 -1.38
N GLN A 51 -7.68 -27.56 -0.79
CA GLN A 51 -7.87 -27.72 0.66
C GLN A 51 -6.59 -27.34 1.41
N LEU A 52 -6.72 -26.70 2.57
CA LEU A 52 -5.58 -26.33 3.42
C LEU A 52 -4.75 -27.53 3.83
N ALA A 53 -5.39 -28.68 4.10
CA ALA A 53 -4.71 -29.95 4.40
C ALA A 53 -3.86 -30.48 3.24
N GLN A 54 -4.15 -30.08 2.00
CA GLN A 54 -3.45 -30.51 0.80
C GLN A 54 -2.49 -29.46 0.25
N LEU A 55 -2.46 -28.25 0.85
CA LEU A 55 -1.63 -27.15 0.40
C LEU A 55 -0.14 -27.46 0.69
N PRO A 56 0.71 -27.63 -0.33
CA PRO A 56 2.12 -27.92 -0.12
C PRO A 56 2.81 -26.80 0.67
N ARG A 57 3.78 -27.14 1.51
CA ARG A 57 4.53 -26.16 2.32
C ARG A 57 5.14 -25.04 1.46
N ALA A 58 5.64 -25.37 0.27
CA ALA A 58 6.17 -24.38 -0.67
C ALA A 58 5.10 -23.42 -1.17
N ALA A 59 3.92 -23.93 -1.56
CA ALA A 59 2.79 -23.13 -2.00
C ALA A 59 2.25 -22.24 -0.87
N ARG A 60 2.14 -22.78 0.36
CA ARG A 60 1.77 -22.01 1.55
C ARG A 60 2.73 -20.84 1.80
N ARG A 61 4.04 -21.07 1.68
CA ARG A 61 5.05 -20.01 1.84
C ARG A 61 4.94 -18.93 0.77
N ARG A 62 4.70 -19.30 -0.50
CA ARG A 62 4.43 -18.33 -1.58
C ARG A 62 3.18 -17.50 -1.27
N LEU A 63 2.11 -18.16 -0.85
CA LEU A 63 0.86 -17.49 -0.48
C LEU A 63 1.06 -16.52 0.67
N LEU A 64 1.80 -16.91 1.72
CA LEU A 64 2.15 -16.02 2.82
C LEU A 64 2.93 -14.79 2.34
N GLN A 65 3.93 -14.97 1.47
CA GLN A 65 4.68 -13.86 0.89
C GLN A 65 3.78 -12.92 0.08
N VAL A 66 2.87 -13.46 -0.74
CA VAL A 66 1.89 -12.68 -1.50
C VAL A 66 0.92 -11.94 -0.59
N LEU A 67 0.54 -12.50 0.56
CA LEU A 67 -0.39 -11.87 1.49
C LEU A 67 0.26 -10.79 2.37
N THR A 68 1.56 -10.92 2.66
CA THR A 68 2.25 -10.08 3.66
C THR A 68 3.28 -9.12 3.09
N ALA A 69 3.81 -9.41 1.90
CA ALA A 69 4.90 -8.65 1.29
C ALA A 69 4.74 -8.61 -0.24
N PHE A 70 3.54 -8.32 -0.73
CA PHE A 70 3.24 -8.26 -2.16
C PHE A 70 4.01 -7.12 -2.82
N PRO A 71 4.87 -7.37 -3.82
CA PRO A 71 5.52 -6.31 -4.56
C PRO A 71 4.47 -5.58 -5.42
N LEU A 72 4.16 -4.33 -5.07
CA LEU A 72 3.28 -3.50 -5.87
C LEU A 72 4.13 -2.73 -6.90
N PRO A 73 4.03 -3.06 -8.21
CA PRO A 73 4.78 -2.33 -9.23
C PRO A 73 4.26 -0.90 -9.27
N TRP A 74 5.16 0.05 -9.07
CA TRP A 74 4.90 1.47 -9.20
C TRP A 74 5.80 2.03 -10.31
N THR A 75 5.21 2.82 -11.21
CA THR A 75 5.91 3.39 -12.37
C THR A 75 6.10 4.89 -12.20
N SER A 76 5.01 5.63 -11.98
CA SER A 76 5.01 7.08 -11.78
C SER A 76 3.69 7.51 -11.14
N ASP A 77 3.59 8.78 -10.71
CA ASP A 77 2.34 9.45 -10.40
C ASP A 77 1.60 9.92 -11.67
N GLU A 78 0.36 10.40 -11.52
CA GLU A 78 -0.47 10.93 -12.61
C GLU A 78 -0.17 12.40 -12.98
N GLY A 79 0.79 13.04 -12.30
CA GLY A 79 1.19 14.43 -12.50
C GLY A 79 0.20 15.47 -11.97
N TYR A 80 0.56 16.75 -12.13
CA TYR A 80 -0.18 17.88 -11.55
C TYR A 80 -1.62 18.08 -12.07
N LYS A 81 -2.00 17.46 -13.19
CA LYS A 81 -3.42 17.48 -13.63
C LYS A 81 -4.34 16.70 -12.69
N LYS A 82 -3.75 15.83 -11.86
CA LYS A 82 -4.43 14.93 -10.93
C LYS A 82 -3.96 15.10 -9.49
N ALA A 83 -2.84 15.79 -9.28
CA ALA A 83 -2.36 16.12 -7.95
C ALA A 83 -3.36 17.02 -7.22
N GLU A 84 -3.57 16.73 -5.93
CA GLU A 84 -4.40 17.55 -5.03
C GLU A 84 -3.59 18.69 -4.40
N VAL A 85 -2.27 18.49 -4.27
CA VAL A 85 -1.33 19.47 -3.72
C VAL A 85 -0.04 19.52 -4.55
N THR A 86 0.65 20.64 -4.47
CA THR A 86 1.91 20.92 -5.14
C THR A 86 3.06 20.64 -4.16
N GLY A 87 4.00 19.78 -4.56
CA GLY A 87 5.26 19.63 -3.84
C GLY A 87 6.27 20.69 -4.29
N GLY A 88 6.98 21.30 -3.34
CA GLY A 88 7.87 22.43 -3.57
C GLY A 88 7.15 23.77 -3.43
N GLY A 89 7.87 24.87 -3.69
CA GLY A 89 7.32 26.22 -3.59
C GLY A 89 8.42 27.26 -3.41
N VAL A 90 8.05 28.44 -2.93
CA VAL A 90 9.00 29.46 -2.51
C VAL A 90 9.64 29.03 -1.19
N ALA A 91 10.97 29.04 -1.15
CA ALA A 91 11.76 28.63 0.01
C ALA A 91 11.41 29.48 1.24
N LEU A 92 11.14 28.83 2.38
CA LEU A 92 10.74 29.52 3.60
C LEU A 92 11.82 30.45 4.15
N GLU A 93 13.10 30.20 3.84
CA GLU A 93 14.22 31.05 4.24
C GLU A 93 14.16 32.45 3.60
N GLU A 94 13.42 32.59 2.50
CA GLU A 94 13.23 33.86 1.78
C GLU A 94 11.99 34.64 2.26
N ILE A 95 11.24 34.11 3.23
CA ILE A 95 10.00 34.69 3.75
C ILE A 95 10.14 35.00 5.26
N ASP A 96 9.59 36.12 5.71
CA ASP A 96 9.40 36.39 7.13
C ASP A 96 8.21 35.56 7.65
N PRO A 97 8.40 34.64 8.60
CA PRO A 97 7.34 33.73 9.05
C PRO A 97 6.26 34.40 9.90
N VAL A 98 6.45 35.66 10.32
CA VAL A 98 5.46 36.43 11.08
C VAL A 98 4.62 37.28 10.14
N THR A 99 5.25 37.95 9.17
CA THR A 99 4.55 38.88 8.27
C THR A 99 4.14 38.24 6.93
N MET A 100 4.71 37.09 6.58
CA MET A 100 4.65 36.46 5.25
C MET A 100 5.28 37.31 4.12
N GLU A 101 6.05 38.34 4.46
CA GLU A 101 6.71 39.22 3.51
C GLU A 101 7.99 38.58 2.96
N SER A 102 8.28 38.80 1.68
CA SER A 102 9.55 38.41 1.07
C SER A 102 10.71 39.21 1.67
N ARG A 103 11.74 38.48 2.09
CA ARG A 103 13.03 39.04 2.52
C ARG A 103 13.86 39.59 1.36
N ILE A 104 13.53 39.21 0.13
CA ILE A 104 14.23 39.64 -1.10
C ILE A 104 13.59 40.90 -1.66
N HIS A 105 12.26 40.97 -1.66
CA HIS A 105 11.52 42.09 -2.23
C HIS A 105 10.51 42.65 -1.21
N PRO A 106 10.82 43.79 -0.55
CA PRO A 106 9.89 44.46 0.34
C PRO A 106 8.55 44.78 -0.36
N GLY A 107 7.45 44.61 0.36
CA GLY A 107 6.08 44.81 -0.12
C GLY A 107 5.47 43.63 -0.87
N LEU A 108 6.22 42.54 -1.13
CA LEU A 108 5.70 41.30 -1.70
C LEU A 108 5.39 40.31 -0.58
N PHE A 109 4.16 39.77 -0.56
CA PHE A 109 3.72 38.80 0.44
C PHE A 109 3.30 37.50 -0.24
N LEU A 110 3.73 36.38 0.32
CA LEU A 110 3.52 35.04 -0.25
C LEU A 110 3.04 34.12 0.87
N ALA A 111 1.97 33.35 0.63
CA ALA A 111 1.34 32.52 1.65
C ALA A 111 0.65 31.30 1.04
N GLY A 112 0.28 30.34 1.89
CA GLY A 112 -0.43 29.13 1.50
C GLY A 112 0.46 28.15 0.73
N GLU A 113 -0.15 27.39 -0.19
CA GLU A 113 0.49 26.32 -0.98
C GLU A 113 1.57 26.83 -1.96
N LEU A 114 1.76 28.15 -2.07
CA LEU A 114 2.85 28.72 -2.85
C LEU A 114 4.20 28.58 -2.12
N LEU A 115 4.19 28.41 -0.80
CA LEU A 115 5.37 28.26 0.04
C LEU A 115 5.77 26.79 0.14
N ASP A 116 7.08 26.53 0.20
CA ASP A 116 7.64 25.18 0.39
C ASP A 116 7.68 24.82 1.89
N ALA A 117 6.51 24.54 2.46
CA ALA A 117 6.30 24.32 3.89
C ALA A 117 6.34 22.86 4.34
#